data_AF-A0A953IBK7-F1
#
_entry.id   AF-A0A953IBK7-F1
#
_cell.length_a   1.000
_cell.length_b   1.000
_cell.length_c   1.000
_cell.angle_alpha   90.00
_cell.angle_beta   90.00
_cell.angle_gamma   90.00
#
_symmetry.space_group_name_H-M   'P 1'
#
loop_
_entity.id
_entity.type
_entity.pdbx_description
1 polymer ?
#
loop_
_entity_poly.entity_id
_entity_poly.type
_entity_poly.pdbx_seq_one_letter_code
_entity_poly.pdbx_strand_id
1 'polypeptide(L)'
;MPSVVEVTKNLITELIRVQAPGVLPEKGGMMFSGQIAAGDNLFIMTSSGMERLINLAAQELRQEDPGLARTHTVKEWAWQVRSAFGPAFMLIDLDDDQEESARTVLASVRSRMRESSPAAEEREYAFGCTLFGNSDIPGFDIGPVRFEPREEWLSRKIASNDVTKITARRVRLTWSGKTPRKRKRTIDALRERDVLDGVGSCTYVASVKTKGLAPEASRLKAQMAAHMAMTVIALRWNTPSRTLAGFYLLNDAGVRHQRSMVFIPGRRTLAGANLVGLPHGPIIKKDEWDKQVADNADDFAVMGDAIAYYLSAGWTGPRPRMM
;
A
#
# COMPACT_ATOMS: atom_id res chain seq x y z
N MET A 1 20.06 7.39 -22.43
CA MET A 1 20.36 6.86 -21.09
C MET A 1 21.29 5.66 -21.28
N PRO A 2 22.26 5.40 -20.38
CA PRO A 2 23.09 4.20 -20.47
C PRO A 2 22.20 2.95 -20.44
N SER A 3 22.52 1.93 -21.24
CA SER A 3 21.77 0.67 -21.21
C SER A 3 21.89 0.02 -19.83
N VAL A 4 20.89 -0.77 -19.43
CA VAL A 4 20.95 -1.48 -18.15
C VAL A 4 22.21 -2.36 -18.02
N VAL A 5 22.68 -2.94 -19.13
CA VAL A 5 23.93 -3.71 -19.19
C VAL A 5 25.14 -2.83 -18.85
N GLU A 6 25.22 -1.62 -19.41
CA GLU A 6 26.31 -0.69 -19.13
C GLU A 6 26.29 -0.21 -17.68
N VAL A 7 25.09 0.00 -17.10
CA VAL A 7 24.95 0.30 -15.67
C VAL A 7 25.46 -0.87 -14.81
N THR A 8 25.15 -2.11 -15.18
CA THR A 8 25.62 -3.31 -14.46
C THR A 8 27.12 -3.52 -14.60
N LYS A 9 27.74 -3.24 -15.75
CA LYS A 9 29.21 -3.26 -15.91
C LYS A 9 29.90 -2.28 -14.98
N ASN A 10 29.40 -1.05 -14.92
CA ASN A 10 29.90 -0.04 -13.98
C ASN A 10 29.73 -0.48 -12.51
N LEU A 11 28.64 -1.20 -12.22
CA LEU A 11 28.39 -1.74 -10.88
C LEU A 11 29.35 -2.88 -10.51
N ILE A 12 29.70 -3.76 -11.45
CA ILE A 12 30.75 -4.79 -11.27
C ILE A 12 32.12 -4.14 -11.07
N THR A 13 32.44 -3.10 -11.85
CA THR A 13 33.70 -2.35 -11.68
C THR A 13 33.81 -1.74 -10.28
N GLU A 14 32.72 -1.16 -9.79
CA GLU A 14 32.65 -0.65 -8.41
C GLU A 14 32.74 -1.76 -7.36
N LEU A 15 32.15 -2.93 -7.60
CA LEU A 15 32.26 -4.09 -6.72
C LEU A 15 33.72 -4.55 -6.59
N ILE A 16 34.44 -4.70 -7.72
CA ILE A 16 35.86 -5.06 -7.76
C ILE A 16 36.68 -4.04 -6.95
N ARG A 17 36.42 -2.74 -7.14
CA ARG A 17 37.11 -1.68 -6.42
C ARG A 17 36.89 -1.77 -4.91
N VAL A 18 35.65 -2.05 -4.47
CA VAL A 18 35.29 -2.13 -3.04
C VAL A 18 35.83 -3.40 -2.38
N GLN A 19 36.02 -4.49 -3.13
CA GLN A 19 36.59 -5.73 -2.63
C GLN A 19 38.13 -5.79 -2.71
N ALA A 20 38.77 -4.80 -3.34
CA ALA A 20 40.22 -4.75 -3.47
C ALA A 20 40.93 -4.71 -2.10
N PRO A 21 42.05 -5.44 -1.91
CA PRO A 21 42.77 -5.45 -0.64
C PRO A 21 43.19 -4.04 -0.20
N GLY A 22 42.88 -3.68 1.04
CA GLY A 22 43.27 -2.39 1.62
C GLY A 22 42.33 -1.22 1.31
N VAL A 23 41.27 -1.42 0.51
CA VAL A 23 40.24 -0.41 0.29
C VAL A 23 39.14 -0.55 1.33
N LEU A 24 38.94 0.47 2.16
CA LEU A 24 37.74 0.57 2.99
C LEU A 24 36.63 1.26 2.19
N PRO A 25 35.40 0.71 2.15
CA PRO A 25 34.30 1.38 1.48
C PRO A 25 34.09 2.76 2.10
N GLU A 26 33.95 3.79 1.25
CA GLU A 26 33.64 5.14 1.70
C GLU A 26 32.42 5.11 2.64
N LYS A 27 32.59 5.64 3.85
CA LYS A 27 31.47 5.85 4.75
C LYS A 27 30.56 6.88 4.09
N GLY A 28 29.37 6.45 3.67
CA GLY A 28 28.32 7.39 3.28
C GLY A 28 28.02 8.36 4.42
N GLY A 29 27.25 9.42 4.16
CA GLY A 29 26.88 10.41 5.17
C GLY A 29 26.14 9.86 6.42
N MET A 30 25.81 8.56 6.45
CA MET A 30 25.42 7.83 7.65
C MET A 30 26.57 6.91 8.10
N MET A 31 26.82 6.82 9.42
CA MET A 31 28.01 6.21 10.05
C MET A 31 28.39 4.76 9.67
N PHE A 32 27.64 4.08 8.79
CA PHE A 32 27.90 2.72 8.31
C PHE A 32 27.74 2.63 6.80
N SER A 33 28.66 1.94 6.13
CA SER A 33 28.53 1.53 4.72
C SER A 33 27.29 0.66 4.53
N GLY A 34 26.62 0.79 3.38
CA GLY A 34 25.46 -0.04 3.07
C GLY A 34 25.84 -1.52 2.97
N GLN A 35 24.88 -2.41 3.17
CA GLN A 35 25.04 -3.85 2.98
C GLN A 35 23.94 -4.40 2.08
N ILE A 36 24.29 -5.40 1.27
CA ILE A 36 23.33 -6.21 0.49
C ILE A 36 23.52 -7.66 0.90
N ALA A 37 22.42 -8.34 1.20
CA ALA A 37 22.44 -9.76 1.50
C ALA A 37 22.75 -10.56 0.22
N ALA A 38 23.71 -11.48 0.30
CA ALA A 38 24.13 -12.32 -0.82
C ALA A 38 23.56 -13.76 -0.77
N GLY A 39 22.83 -14.10 0.30
CA GLY A 39 22.40 -15.47 0.60
C GLY A 39 23.28 -16.11 1.68
N ASP A 40 22.81 -17.20 2.30
CA ASP A 40 23.60 -18.01 3.27
C ASP A 40 24.29 -17.22 4.40
N ASN A 41 23.62 -16.18 4.91
CA ASN A 41 24.16 -15.24 5.91
C ASN A 41 25.41 -14.45 5.45
N LEU A 42 25.68 -14.42 4.15
CA LEU A 42 26.71 -13.60 3.53
C LEU A 42 26.18 -12.22 3.17
N PHE A 43 27.05 -11.22 3.27
CA PHE A 43 26.73 -9.83 2.96
C PHE A 43 27.85 -9.22 2.11
N ILE A 44 27.46 -8.44 1.11
CA ILE A 44 28.37 -7.62 0.31
C ILE A 44 28.30 -6.20 0.84
N MET A 45 29.46 -5.65 1.18
CA MET A 45 29.60 -4.25 1.57
C MET A 45 29.43 -3.38 0.32
N THR A 46 28.69 -2.29 0.44
CA THR A 46 28.36 -1.41 -0.69
C THR A 46 28.86 0.02 -0.46
N SER A 47 29.43 0.60 -1.52
CA SER A 47 29.77 2.02 -1.58
C SER A 47 28.56 2.87 -2.00
N SER A 48 28.65 4.19 -1.76
CA SER A 48 27.67 5.16 -2.28
C SER A 48 27.53 5.09 -3.82
N GLY A 49 28.62 4.79 -4.52
CA GLY A 49 28.64 4.56 -5.97
C GLY A 49 27.80 3.36 -6.39
N MET A 50 27.98 2.22 -5.71
CA MET A 50 27.17 1.01 -5.93
C MET A 50 25.69 1.28 -5.67
N GLU A 51 25.35 1.95 -4.57
CA GLU A 51 23.98 2.35 -4.24
C GLU A 51 23.32 3.17 -5.36
N ARG A 52 24.05 4.15 -5.91
CA ARG A 52 23.56 4.98 -7.01
C ARG A 52 23.33 4.14 -8.27
N LEU A 53 24.26 3.25 -8.60
CA LEU A 53 24.17 2.38 -9.78
C LEU A 53 23.06 1.34 -9.67
N ILE A 54 22.82 0.78 -8.49
CA ILE A 54 21.68 -0.12 -8.23
C ILE A 54 20.35 0.62 -8.40
N ASN A 55 20.25 1.85 -7.88
CA ASN A 55 19.05 2.66 -8.07
C ASN A 55 18.82 3.01 -9.55
N LEU A 56 19.89 3.30 -10.30
CA LEU A 56 19.81 3.54 -11.74
C LEU A 56 19.37 2.28 -12.50
N ALA A 57 19.97 1.11 -12.19
CA ALA A 57 19.58 -0.17 -12.78
C ALA A 57 18.11 -0.50 -12.47
N ALA A 58 17.65 -0.23 -11.23
CA ALA A 58 16.25 -0.40 -10.86
C ALA A 58 15.33 0.49 -11.71
N GLN A 59 15.71 1.74 -12.00
CA GLN A 59 14.94 2.63 -12.86
C GLN A 59 14.88 2.13 -14.31
N GLU A 60 15.99 1.68 -14.87
CA GLU A 60 16.05 1.13 -16.25
C GLU A 60 15.23 -0.15 -16.37
N LEU A 61 15.39 -1.11 -15.44
CA LEU A 61 14.60 -2.35 -15.40
C LEU A 61 13.10 -2.06 -15.30
N ARG A 62 12.73 -0.97 -14.62
CA ARG A 62 11.33 -0.55 -14.49
C ARG A 62 10.73 -0.09 -15.82
N GLN A 63 11.54 0.55 -16.66
CA GLN A 63 11.11 1.00 -17.98
C GLN A 63 11.01 -0.16 -18.97
N GLU A 64 11.91 -1.15 -18.86
CA GLU A 64 11.91 -2.35 -19.71
C GLU A 64 10.73 -3.29 -19.43
N ASP A 65 10.33 -3.46 -18.16
CA ASP A 65 9.19 -4.29 -17.75
C ASP A 65 8.12 -3.47 -17.01
N PRO A 66 7.33 -2.67 -17.75
CA PRO A 66 6.28 -1.86 -17.14
C PRO A 66 5.15 -2.72 -16.53
N GLY A 67 5.01 -3.99 -16.94
CA GLY A 67 4.02 -4.91 -16.40
C GLY A 67 4.32 -5.26 -14.96
N LEU A 68 5.51 -5.79 -14.70
CA LEU A 68 5.95 -6.14 -13.35
C LEU A 68 6.16 -4.91 -12.46
N ALA A 69 6.63 -3.80 -13.04
CA ALA A 69 6.81 -2.54 -12.32
C ALA A 69 5.52 -1.94 -11.76
N ARG A 70 4.36 -2.22 -12.38
CA ARG A 70 3.06 -1.70 -11.95
C ARG A 70 2.50 -2.40 -10.71
N THR A 71 3.00 -3.59 -10.40
CA THR A 71 2.58 -4.34 -9.21
C THR A 71 3.30 -3.89 -7.95
N HIS A 72 4.34 -3.06 -8.08
CA HIS A 72 5.19 -2.58 -6.99
C HIS A 72 5.13 -1.05 -6.86
N THR A 73 5.35 -0.55 -5.65
CA THR A 73 5.72 0.87 -5.49
C THR A 73 7.14 1.11 -6.00
N VAL A 74 7.51 2.38 -6.22
CA VAL A 74 8.89 2.73 -6.61
C VAL A 74 9.90 2.20 -5.59
N LYS A 75 9.55 2.32 -4.31
CA LYS A 75 10.41 1.92 -3.19
C LYS A 75 10.53 0.40 -3.07
N GLU A 76 9.41 -0.32 -3.15
CA GLU A 76 9.42 -1.79 -3.15
C GLU A 76 10.19 -2.34 -4.33
N TRP A 77 9.99 -1.78 -5.52
CA TRP A 77 10.71 -2.15 -6.73
C TRP A 77 12.22 -1.99 -6.55
N ALA A 78 12.67 -0.81 -6.10
CA ALA A 78 14.07 -0.54 -5.87
C ALA A 78 14.66 -1.50 -4.80
N TRP A 79 13.91 -1.78 -3.73
CA TRP A 79 14.33 -2.70 -2.69
C TRP A 79 14.42 -4.16 -3.18
N GLN A 80 13.49 -4.60 -4.02
CA GLN A 80 13.48 -5.94 -4.61
C GLN A 80 14.64 -6.12 -5.60
N VAL A 81 14.86 -5.14 -6.49
CA VAL A 81 16.01 -5.11 -7.41
C VAL A 81 17.30 -5.18 -6.62
N ARG A 82 17.45 -4.32 -5.60
CA ARG A 82 18.61 -4.32 -4.70
C ARG A 82 18.85 -5.69 -4.09
N SER A 83 17.80 -6.32 -3.54
CA SER A 83 17.91 -7.61 -2.87
C SER A 83 18.24 -8.75 -3.84
N ALA A 84 17.89 -8.61 -5.13
CA ALA A 84 18.22 -9.59 -6.16
C ALA A 84 19.69 -9.50 -6.62
N PHE A 85 20.33 -8.33 -6.53
CA PHE A 85 21.72 -8.14 -6.95
C PHE A 85 22.72 -8.91 -6.09
N GLY A 86 22.53 -8.98 -4.77
CA GLY A 86 23.48 -9.63 -3.87
C GLY A 86 23.78 -11.09 -4.26
N PRO A 87 22.76 -11.95 -4.34
CA PRO A 87 22.96 -13.33 -4.78
C PRO A 87 23.40 -13.44 -6.25
N ALA A 88 23.06 -12.46 -7.11
CA ALA A 88 23.49 -12.47 -8.50
C ALA A 88 25.00 -12.21 -8.64
N PHE A 89 25.59 -11.38 -7.78
CA PHE A 89 27.05 -11.16 -7.75
C PHE A 89 27.84 -12.40 -7.31
N MET A 90 27.23 -13.31 -6.55
CA MET A 90 27.89 -14.56 -6.15
C MET A 90 28.01 -15.57 -7.30
N LEU A 91 27.37 -15.32 -8.45
CA LEU A 91 27.36 -16.22 -9.60
C LEU A 91 28.41 -15.90 -10.65
N ILE A 92 29.10 -14.77 -10.53
CA ILE A 92 30.10 -14.32 -11.50
C ILE A 92 31.51 -14.46 -10.94
N ASP A 93 32.46 -14.76 -11.82
CA ASP A 93 33.86 -14.51 -11.55
C ASP A 93 34.16 -13.04 -11.85
N LEU A 94 34.92 -12.39 -10.97
CA LEU A 94 35.29 -10.98 -11.12
C LEU A 94 36.46 -10.80 -12.10
N ASP A 95 37.17 -11.88 -12.43
CA ASP A 95 38.28 -11.89 -13.39
C ASP A 95 37.81 -12.19 -14.84
N ASP A 96 36.54 -12.56 -15.03
CA ASP A 96 35.93 -12.84 -16.34
C ASP A 96 35.61 -11.56 -17.15
N ASP A 97 35.21 -11.75 -18.42
CA ASP A 97 34.72 -10.66 -19.27
C ASP A 97 33.54 -9.92 -18.60
N GLN A 98 33.70 -8.62 -18.40
CA GLN A 98 32.73 -7.81 -17.67
C GLN A 98 31.37 -7.74 -18.38
N GLU A 99 31.34 -7.82 -19.71
CA GLU A 99 30.08 -7.76 -20.45
C GLU A 99 29.30 -9.07 -20.29
N GLU A 100 29.97 -10.22 -20.37
CA GLU A 100 29.37 -11.52 -20.09
C GLU A 100 28.89 -11.63 -18.65
N SER A 101 29.72 -11.23 -17.68
CA SER A 101 29.35 -11.18 -16.26
C SER A 101 28.16 -10.26 -16.00
N ALA A 102 28.10 -9.08 -16.63
CA ALA A 102 26.95 -8.18 -16.51
C ALA A 102 25.65 -8.79 -17.06
N ARG A 103 25.71 -9.54 -18.17
CA ARG A 103 24.55 -10.25 -18.72
C ARG A 103 24.09 -11.37 -17.80
N THR A 104 25.01 -12.13 -17.22
CA THR A 104 24.72 -13.18 -16.23
C THR A 104 24.05 -12.63 -14.98
N VAL A 105 24.59 -11.54 -14.41
CA VAL A 105 23.99 -10.84 -13.26
C VAL A 105 22.57 -10.38 -13.59
N LEU A 106 22.37 -9.72 -14.73
CA LEU A 106 21.05 -9.21 -15.11
C LEU A 106 20.03 -10.32 -15.38
N ALA A 107 20.45 -11.43 -15.99
CA ALA A 107 19.60 -12.60 -16.18
C ALA A 107 19.14 -13.17 -14.84
N SER A 108 20.06 -13.30 -13.87
CA SER A 108 19.76 -13.76 -12.51
C SER A 108 18.83 -12.80 -11.77
N VAL A 109 19.09 -11.49 -11.83
CA VAL A 109 18.22 -10.46 -11.23
C VAL A 109 16.81 -10.54 -11.80
N ARG A 110 16.67 -10.61 -13.14
CA ARG A 110 15.36 -10.73 -13.80
C ARG A 110 14.63 -12.02 -13.42
N SER A 111 15.32 -13.16 -13.34
CA SER A 111 14.72 -14.42 -12.90
C SER A 111 14.16 -14.29 -11.48
N ARG A 112 14.98 -13.80 -10.55
CA ARG A 112 14.58 -13.61 -9.15
C ARG A 112 13.42 -12.65 -9.00
N MET A 113 13.38 -11.56 -9.77
CA MET A 113 12.26 -10.62 -9.75
C MET A 113 10.95 -11.26 -10.24
N ARG A 114 11.02 -12.16 -11.23
CA ARG A 114 9.84 -12.91 -11.72
C ARG A 114 9.39 -13.97 -10.73
N GLU A 115 10.33 -14.68 -10.09
CA GLU A 115 10.03 -15.68 -9.05
C GLU A 115 9.42 -15.06 -7.79
N SER A 116 9.93 -13.88 -7.40
CA SER A 116 9.40 -13.11 -6.26
C SER A 116 8.20 -12.25 -6.61
N SER A 117 7.68 -12.35 -7.84
CA SER A 117 6.44 -11.67 -8.22
C SER A 117 5.34 -12.06 -7.21
N PRO A 118 4.56 -11.09 -6.69
CA PRO A 118 3.51 -11.37 -5.74
C PRO A 118 2.62 -12.48 -6.29
N ALA A 119 2.55 -13.60 -5.56
CA ALA A 119 1.75 -14.74 -5.95
C ALA A 119 0.31 -14.29 -6.23
N ALA A 120 -0.42 -15.08 -7.02
CA ALA A 120 -1.83 -14.89 -7.32
C ALA A 120 -2.76 -15.03 -6.09
N GLU A 121 -2.22 -14.93 -4.88
CA GLU A 121 -2.94 -14.96 -3.62
C GLU A 121 -3.81 -13.71 -3.48
N GLU A 122 -5.05 -13.93 -3.05
CA GLU A 122 -5.98 -12.85 -2.72
C GLU A 122 -5.64 -12.30 -1.33
N ARG A 123 -5.55 -10.98 -1.21
CA ARG A 123 -5.31 -10.27 0.04
C ARG A 123 -6.44 -9.33 0.33
N GLU A 124 -6.95 -9.36 1.56
CA GLU A 124 -7.97 -8.44 2.06
C GLU A 124 -7.32 -7.36 2.94
N TYR A 125 -7.50 -6.10 2.57
CA TYR A 125 -7.09 -4.94 3.35
C TYR A 125 -8.31 -4.35 4.04
N ALA A 126 -8.30 -4.27 5.37
CA ALA A 126 -9.39 -3.71 6.15
C ALA A 126 -9.02 -2.34 6.70
N PHE A 127 -9.90 -1.35 6.50
CA PHE A 127 -9.75 0.01 7.00
C PHE A 127 -11.00 0.40 7.80
N GLY A 128 -10.82 0.81 9.05
CA GLY A 128 -11.88 1.49 9.79
C GLY A 128 -12.30 2.74 9.03
N CYS A 129 -13.61 2.96 8.87
CA CYS A 129 -14.12 4.12 8.15
C CYS A 129 -15.38 4.70 8.79
N THR A 130 -15.54 6.01 8.60
CA THR A 130 -16.79 6.70 8.88
C THR A 130 -17.56 6.83 7.57
N LEU A 131 -18.72 6.19 7.51
CA LEU A 131 -19.58 6.19 6.33
C LEU A 131 -20.99 6.68 6.69
N PHE A 132 -21.65 6.03 7.64
CA PHE A 132 -22.95 6.46 8.15
C PHE A 132 -22.86 6.84 9.63
N GLY A 133 -23.75 7.72 10.06
CA GLY A 133 -23.87 8.14 11.46
C GLY A 133 -24.45 7.06 12.38
N ASN A 134 -25.09 6.04 11.80
CA ASN A 134 -25.68 4.87 12.46
C ASN A 134 -25.07 3.58 11.91
N SER A 135 -25.28 2.45 12.61
CA SER A 135 -24.78 1.12 12.21
C SER A 135 -25.87 0.20 11.66
N ASP A 136 -27.01 0.77 11.24
CA ASP A 136 -28.20 0.01 10.85
C ASP A 136 -28.14 -0.47 9.39
N ILE A 137 -27.20 0.06 8.60
CA ILE A 137 -27.01 -0.35 7.21
C ILE A 137 -26.18 -1.63 7.18
N PRO A 138 -26.72 -2.75 6.66
CA PRO A 138 -26.00 -4.02 6.60
C PRO A 138 -24.80 -3.94 5.65
N GLY A 139 -23.97 -4.97 5.65
CA GLY A 139 -22.87 -5.06 4.70
C GLY A 139 -23.30 -5.02 3.23
N PHE A 140 -22.55 -4.31 2.38
CA PHE A 140 -22.77 -4.22 0.94
C PHE A 140 -21.44 -4.05 0.18
N ASP A 141 -21.47 -4.30 -1.13
CA ASP A 141 -20.28 -4.33 -1.98
C ASP A 141 -20.36 -3.26 -3.11
N ILE A 142 -19.23 -2.63 -3.41
CA ILE A 142 -18.99 -1.81 -4.61
C ILE A 142 -17.76 -2.42 -5.30
N GLY A 143 -18.00 -3.34 -6.22
CA GLY A 143 -16.94 -4.13 -6.86
C GLY A 143 -16.12 -4.90 -5.81
N PRO A 144 -14.79 -4.70 -5.75
CA PRO A 144 -13.91 -5.41 -4.81
C PRO A 144 -13.87 -4.77 -3.40
N VAL A 145 -14.64 -3.70 -3.16
CA VAL A 145 -14.72 -3.00 -1.87
C VAL A 145 -16.00 -3.40 -1.16
N ARG A 146 -15.87 -3.95 0.04
CA ARG A 146 -16.97 -4.35 0.91
C ARG A 146 -17.05 -3.43 2.11
N PHE A 147 -18.18 -2.78 2.33
CA PHE A 147 -18.45 -2.03 3.54
C PHE A 147 -19.30 -2.86 4.49
N GLU A 148 -18.91 -2.95 5.75
CA GLU A 148 -19.64 -3.69 6.78
C GLU A 148 -19.65 -2.91 8.10
N PRO A 149 -20.73 -2.98 8.89
CA PRO A 149 -20.67 -2.61 10.31
C PRO A 149 -19.53 -3.38 11.00
N ARG A 150 -18.77 -2.73 11.88
CA ARG A 150 -17.58 -3.35 12.49
C ARG A 150 -17.84 -4.68 13.21
N GLU A 151 -19.03 -4.86 13.78
CA GLU A 151 -19.41 -6.09 14.48
C GLU A 151 -19.72 -7.23 13.51
N GLU A 152 -20.32 -6.92 12.35
CA GLU A 152 -20.55 -7.88 11.27
C GLU A 152 -19.22 -8.31 10.67
N TRP A 153 -18.35 -7.35 10.36
CA TRP A 153 -16.98 -7.59 9.89
C TRP A 153 -16.21 -8.50 10.86
N LEU A 154 -16.21 -8.20 12.16
CA LEU A 154 -15.52 -9.00 13.16
C LEU A 154 -16.09 -10.42 13.23
N SER A 155 -17.42 -10.56 13.11
CA SER A 155 -18.09 -11.86 13.10
C SER A 155 -17.70 -12.69 11.87
N ARG A 156 -17.62 -12.07 10.68
CA ARG A 156 -17.10 -12.69 9.45
C ARG A 156 -15.66 -13.15 9.62
N LYS A 157 -14.80 -12.34 10.24
CA LYS A 157 -13.39 -12.68 10.52
C LYS A 157 -13.20 -13.78 11.56
N ILE A 158 -14.17 -13.98 12.46
CA ILE A 158 -14.21 -15.16 13.33
C ILE A 158 -14.59 -16.40 12.51
N ALA A 159 -15.58 -16.29 11.64
CA ALA A 159 -16.05 -17.41 10.81
C ALA A 159 -14.98 -17.91 9.83
N SER A 160 -14.13 -17.02 9.31
CA SER A 160 -12.98 -17.37 8.47
C SER A 160 -11.76 -17.88 9.24
N ASN A 161 -11.80 -17.94 10.58
CA ASN A 161 -10.67 -18.25 11.46
C ASN A 161 -9.49 -17.25 11.39
N ASP A 162 -9.68 -16.06 10.81
CA ASP A 162 -8.67 -15.00 10.81
C ASP A 162 -8.47 -14.43 12.23
N VAL A 163 -9.57 -14.33 12.99
CA VAL A 163 -9.60 -13.79 14.36
C VAL A 163 -10.16 -14.83 15.34
N THR A 164 -9.42 -15.10 16.42
CA THR A 164 -9.88 -16.04 17.45
C THR A 164 -11.02 -15.45 18.29
N LYS A 165 -11.93 -16.30 18.81
CA LYS A 165 -13.06 -15.86 19.66
C LYS A 165 -12.60 -15.04 20.88
N ILE A 166 -11.45 -15.36 21.45
CA ILE A 166 -10.85 -14.63 22.58
C ILE A 166 -10.46 -13.21 22.16
N THR A 167 -9.76 -13.09 21.03
CA THR A 167 -9.35 -11.80 20.47
C THR A 167 -10.57 -10.94 20.15
N ALA A 168 -11.58 -11.51 19.48
CA ALA A 168 -12.82 -10.81 19.17
C ALA A 168 -13.56 -10.30 20.41
N ARG A 169 -13.67 -11.11 21.49
CA ARG A 169 -14.27 -10.67 22.75
C ARG A 169 -13.55 -9.44 23.33
N ARG A 170 -12.23 -9.39 23.24
CA ARG A 170 -11.41 -8.29 23.78
C ARG A 170 -11.48 -7.03 22.92
N VAL A 171 -11.52 -7.19 21.60
CA VAL A 171 -11.78 -6.10 20.65
C VAL A 171 -13.15 -5.48 20.95
N ARG A 172 -14.21 -6.28 21.10
CA ARG A 172 -15.55 -5.80 21.50
C ARG A 172 -15.55 -5.06 22.85
N LEU A 173 -14.82 -5.58 23.84
CA LEU A 173 -14.66 -4.87 25.12
C LEU A 173 -14.03 -3.49 24.93
N THR A 174 -12.98 -3.40 24.11
CA THR A 174 -12.33 -2.12 23.79
C THR A 174 -13.26 -1.16 23.07
N TRP A 175 -14.01 -1.64 22.07
CA TRP A 175 -15.02 -0.86 21.35
C TRP A 175 -16.19 -0.40 22.23
N SER A 176 -16.47 -1.10 23.33
CA SER A 176 -17.43 -0.68 24.37
C SER A 176 -16.86 0.35 25.36
N GLY A 177 -15.63 0.82 25.15
CA GLY A 177 -14.95 1.80 26.01
C GLY A 177 -14.23 1.19 27.23
N LYS A 178 -14.19 -0.13 27.34
CA LYS A 178 -13.52 -0.83 28.45
C LYS A 178 -12.09 -1.18 28.07
N THR A 179 -11.13 -0.88 28.93
CA THR A 179 -9.72 -1.26 28.70
C THR A 179 -9.46 -2.69 29.15
N PRO A 180 -9.19 -3.65 28.25
CA PRO A 180 -8.90 -5.02 28.65
C PRO A 180 -7.52 -5.10 29.31
N ARG A 181 -7.32 -6.06 30.23
CA ARG A 181 -6.01 -6.31 30.84
C ARG A 181 -4.95 -6.63 29.78
N LYS A 182 -3.71 -6.18 30.00
CA LYS A 182 -2.56 -6.42 29.10
C LYS A 182 -2.32 -7.92 28.91
N ARG A 183 -2.13 -8.34 27.66
CA ARG A 183 -1.83 -9.74 27.29
C ARG A 183 -0.32 -9.97 27.23
N LYS A 184 0.13 -11.21 27.42
CA LYS A 184 1.50 -11.63 27.06
C LYS A 184 1.72 -11.40 25.56
N ARG A 185 2.95 -11.07 25.16
CA ARG A 185 3.32 -10.87 23.75
C ARG A 185 3.22 -12.21 22.99
N THR A 186 2.07 -12.45 22.37
CA THR A 186 1.76 -13.60 21.52
C THR A 186 1.28 -13.11 20.15
N ILE A 187 1.20 -14.00 19.15
CA ILE A 187 0.67 -13.67 17.81
C ILE A 187 -0.74 -13.07 17.93
N ASP A 188 -1.61 -13.67 18.73
CA ASP A 188 -2.95 -13.10 18.96
C ASP A 188 -2.93 -11.70 19.59
N ALA A 189 -1.94 -11.37 20.42
CA ALA A 189 -1.83 -10.03 21.00
C ALA A 189 -1.43 -8.99 19.94
N LEU A 190 -0.63 -9.41 18.95
CA LEU A 190 -0.31 -8.59 17.78
C LEU A 190 -1.56 -8.42 16.91
N ARG A 191 -2.28 -9.51 16.57
CA ARG A 191 -3.53 -9.44 15.81
C ARG A 191 -4.60 -8.58 16.50
N GLU A 192 -4.75 -8.69 17.83
CA GLU A 192 -5.64 -7.83 18.62
C GLU A 192 -5.30 -6.36 18.42
N ARG A 193 -4.01 -6.02 18.52
CA ARG A 193 -3.53 -4.66 18.29
C ARG A 193 -3.74 -4.23 16.85
N ASP A 194 -3.41 -5.04 15.87
CA ASP A 194 -3.55 -4.71 14.45
C ASP A 194 -5.02 -4.43 14.08
N VAL A 195 -5.97 -5.17 14.65
CA VAL A 195 -7.41 -4.91 14.50
C VAL A 195 -7.79 -3.57 15.13
N LEU A 196 -7.32 -3.29 16.33
CA LEU A 196 -7.61 -2.02 17.02
C LEU A 196 -6.97 -0.81 16.33
N ASP A 197 -5.73 -0.96 15.84
CA ASP A 197 -4.99 0.08 15.14
C ASP A 197 -5.58 0.30 13.72
N GLY A 198 -6.07 -0.76 13.06
CA GLY A 198 -6.64 -0.67 11.70
C GLY A 198 -8.12 -0.30 11.62
N VAL A 199 -8.94 -0.71 12.58
CA VAL A 199 -10.40 -0.41 12.63
C VAL A 199 -10.72 0.73 13.59
N GLY A 200 -9.98 0.85 14.69
CA GLY A 200 -10.17 1.91 15.68
C GLY A 200 -11.58 1.93 16.28
N SER A 201 -12.12 3.13 16.48
CA SER A 201 -13.47 3.35 16.99
C SER A 201 -14.52 3.56 15.88
N CYS A 202 -14.15 3.40 14.61
CA CYS A 202 -15.03 3.59 13.46
C CYS A 202 -16.26 2.68 13.53
N THR A 203 -17.38 3.11 12.92
CA THR A 203 -18.63 2.35 12.88
C THR A 203 -18.61 1.28 11.78
N TYR A 204 -17.98 1.59 10.65
CA TYR A 204 -17.85 0.72 9.50
C TYR A 204 -16.40 0.29 9.26
N VAL A 205 -16.24 -0.80 8.53
CA VAL A 205 -14.97 -1.28 7.99
C VAL A 205 -15.10 -1.40 6.48
N ALA A 206 -14.19 -0.76 5.75
CA ALA A 206 -14.00 -0.94 4.32
C ALA A 206 -12.96 -2.03 4.10
N SER A 207 -13.40 -3.18 3.57
CA SER A 207 -12.54 -4.31 3.23
C SER A 207 -12.32 -4.37 1.73
N VAL A 208 -11.07 -4.33 1.28
CA VAL A 208 -10.72 -4.30 -0.15
C VAL A 208 -9.92 -5.53 -0.51
N LYS A 209 -10.41 -6.29 -1.49
CA LYS A 209 -9.72 -7.48 -2.01
C LYS A 209 -8.79 -7.10 -3.16
N THR A 210 -7.56 -7.56 -3.11
CA THR A 210 -6.52 -7.32 -4.12
C THR A 210 -5.82 -8.63 -4.46
N LYS A 211 -5.23 -8.72 -5.66
CA LYS A 211 -4.52 -9.91 -6.12
C LYS A 211 -3.34 -9.54 -7.01
N GLY A 212 -2.21 -10.22 -6.84
CA GLY A 212 -1.02 -10.04 -7.69
C GLY A 212 -0.32 -8.68 -7.56
N LEU A 213 -0.49 -8.01 -6.42
CA LEU A 213 0.15 -6.73 -6.10
C LEU A 213 1.11 -6.93 -4.90
N ALA A 214 2.24 -6.22 -4.93
CA ALA A 214 3.21 -6.22 -3.83
C ALA A 214 2.61 -5.58 -2.57
N PRO A 215 3.02 -5.99 -1.35
CA PRO A 215 2.33 -5.64 -0.09
C PRO A 215 2.04 -4.15 0.15
N GLU A 216 2.98 -3.25 -0.15
CA GLU A 216 2.83 -1.80 0.01
C GLU A 216 2.01 -1.21 -1.13
N ALA A 217 2.25 -1.63 -2.38
CA ALA A 217 1.47 -1.23 -3.54
C ALA A 217 -0.01 -1.61 -3.39
N SER A 218 -0.30 -2.85 -2.99
CA SER A 218 -1.65 -3.33 -2.72
C SER A 218 -2.30 -2.56 -1.59
N ARG A 219 -1.59 -2.27 -0.50
CA ARG A 219 -2.10 -1.45 0.61
C ARG A 219 -2.51 -0.05 0.15
N LEU A 220 -1.63 0.65 -0.60
CA LEU A 220 -1.89 2.00 -1.09
C LEU A 220 -3.03 2.02 -2.11
N LYS A 221 -3.03 1.06 -3.04
CA LYS A 221 -4.12 0.93 -4.02
C LYS A 221 -5.45 0.56 -3.36
N ALA A 222 -5.43 -0.32 -2.36
CA ALA A 222 -6.61 -0.68 -1.58
C ALA A 222 -7.18 0.53 -0.82
N GLN A 223 -6.32 1.36 -0.22
CA GLN A 223 -6.75 2.62 0.39
C GLN A 223 -7.43 3.52 -0.65
N MET A 224 -6.80 3.76 -1.80
CA MET A 224 -7.39 4.58 -2.86
C MET A 224 -8.72 3.99 -3.38
N ALA A 225 -8.81 2.68 -3.53
CA ALA A 225 -10.05 1.99 -3.93
C ALA A 225 -11.19 2.22 -2.92
N ALA A 226 -10.90 2.14 -1.63
CA ALA A 226 -11.89 2.47 -0.59
C ALA A 226 -12.33 3.94 -0.67
N HIS A 227 -11.43 4.89 -0.94
CA HIS A 227 -11.79 6.29 -1.15
C HIS A 227 -12.66 6.50 -2.39
N MET A 228 -12.36 5.82 -3.50
CA MET A 228 -13.17 5.89 -4.71
C MET A 228 -14.59 5.38 -4.44
N ALA A 229 -14.73 4.26 -3.74
CA ALA A 229 -16.03 3.72 -3.36
C ALA A 229 -16.80 4.68 -2.42
N MET A 230 -16.13 5.23 -1.40
CA MET A 230 -16.72 6.26 -0.52
C MET A 230 -17.12 7.52 -1.29
N THR A 231 -16.35 7.92 -2.30
CA THR A 231 -16.65 9.08 -3.15
C THR A 231 -17.95 8.87 -3.92
N VAL A 232 -18.18 7.68 -4.50
CA VAL A 232 -19.42 7.39 -5.22
C VAL A 232 -20.62 7.36 -4.29
N ILE A 233 -20.47 6.87 -3.06
CA ILE A 233 -21.49 6.98 -2.02
C ILE A 233 -21.77 8.45 -1.68
N ALA A 234 -20.73 9.27 -1.54
CA ALA A 234 -20.87 10.69 -1.21
C ALA A 234 -21.63 11.46 -2.31
N LEU A 235 -21.44 11.10 -3.58
CA LEU A 235 -22.16 11.69 -4.73
C LEU A 235 -23.68 11.50 -4.69
N ARG A 236 -24.20 10.56 -3.88
CA ARG A 236 -25.64 10.33 -3.72
C ARG A 236 -26.32 11.32 -2.78
N TRP A 237 -25.55 12.19 -2.12
CA TRP A 237 -26.08 13.17 -1.17
C TRP A 237 -26.28 14.53 -1.82
N ASN A 238 -27.22 15.32 -1.30
CA ASN A 238 -27.49 16.68 -1.78
C ASN A 238 -26.26 17.60 -1.74
N THR A 239 -25.33 17.36 -0.81
CA THR A 239 -24.07 18.10 -0.70
C THR A 239 -22.87 17.14 -0.68
N PRO A 240 -22.45 16.59 -1.84
CA PRO A 240 -21.42 15.56 -1.91
C PRO A 240 -20.10 15.97 -1.29
N SER A 241 -19.68 17.23 -1.51
CA SER A 241 -18.42 17.75 -0.98
C SER A 241 -18.37 17.76 0.55
N ARG A 242 -19.49 18.14 1.19
CA ARG A 242 -19.62 18.14 2.64
C ARG A 242 -19.65 16.72 3.18
N THR A 243 -20.40 15.83 2.54
CA THR A 243 -20.47 14.41 2.93
C THR A 243 -19.10 13.74 2.80
N LEU A 244 -18.42 13.94 1.67
CA LEU A 244 -17.09 13.39 1.44
C LEU A 244 -16.06 13.93 2.44
N ALA A 245 -16.19 15.18 2.90
CA ALA A 245 -15.32 15.73 3.93
C ALA A 245 -15.52 15.08 5.32
N GLY A 246 -16.69 14.48 5.56
CA GLY A 246 -16.98 13.69 6.75
C GLY A 246 -16.60 12.21 6.61
N PHE A 247 -16.58 11.71 5.37
CA PHE A 247 -16.12 10.38 5.02
C PHE A 247 -14.61 10.28 5.21
N TYR A 248 -14.18 9.32 6.02
CA TYR A 248 -12.80 9.26 6.48
C TYR A 248 -12.38 7.81 6.69
N LEU A 249 -11.20 7.43 6.18
CA LEU A 249 -10.53 6.20 6.60
C LEU A 249 -9.64 6.50 7.79
N LEU A 250 -9.56 5.58 8.76
CA LEU A 250 -8.75 5.77 9.96
C LEU A 250 -7.27 6.13 9.67
N ASN A 251 -6.73 5.66 8.54
CA ASN A 251 -5.37 5.92 8.09
C ASN A 251 -5.17 7.26 7.37
N ASP A 252 -6.22 8.05 7.17
CA ASP A 252 -6.10 9.37 6.57
C ASP A 252 -5.39 10.36 7.50
N ALA A 253 -5.12 11.57 6.99
CA ALA A 253 -4.54 12.64 7.80
C ALA A 253 -5.56 13.16 8.82
N GLY A 254 -5.25 13.00 10.11
CA GLY A 254 -6.14 13.34 11.23
C GLY A 254 -6.66 14.78 11.24
N VAL A 255 -7.60 15.03 12.16
CA VAL A 255 -8.21 16.35 12.38
C VAL A 255 -7.13 17.43 12.47
N ARG A 256 -7.16 18.40 11.56
CA ARG A 256 -6.16 19.47 11.48
C ARG A 256 -6.80 20.81 11.15
N HIS A 257 -6.18 21.89 11.60
CA HIS A 257 -6.53 23.24 11.17
C HIS A 257 -5.88 23.52 9.82
N GLN A 258 -6.69 23.60 8.76
CA GLN A 258 -6.25 24.12 7.48
C GLN A 258 -6.27 25.65 7.54
N ARG A 259 -5.09 26.26 7.48
CA ARG A 259 -4.94 27.71 7.41
C ARG A 259 -4.91 28.15 5.95
N SER A 260 -5.72 29.14 5.60
CA SER A 260 -5.67 29.82 4.30
C SER A 260 -5.20 31.25 4.52
N MET A 261 -4.36 31.73 3.60
CA MET A 261 -3.92 33.13 3.56
C MET A 261 -4.28 33.72 2.20
N VAL A 262 -4.83 34.91 2.21
CA VAL A 262 -5.14 35.67 0.99
C VAL A 262 -4.33 36.95 1.01
N PHE A 263 -3.49 37.11 -0.01
CA PHE A 263 -2.72 38.33 -0.24
C PHE A 263 -3.45 39.16 -1.29
N ILE A 264 -3.89 40.35 -0.90
CA ILE A 264 -4.50 41.33 -1.82
C ILE A 264 -3.52 42.51 -1.91
N PRO A 265 -3.01 42.88 -3.10
CA PRO A 265 -2.07 43.99 -3.24
C PRO A 265 -2.60 45.28 -2.60
N GLY A 266 -1.75 45.94 -1.82
CA GLY A 266 -2.10 47.18 -1.10
C GLY A 266 -3.09 47.01 0.07
N ARG A 267 -3.46 45.77 0.44
CA ARG A 267 -4.32 45.49 1.62
C ARG A 267 -3.60 44.58 2.62
N ARG A 268 -4.10 44.55 3.85
CA ARG A 268 -3.62 43.62 4.89
C ARG A 268 -3.90 42.18 4.47
N THR A 269 -2.94 41.29 4.74
CA THR A 269 -3.10 39.85 4.55
C THR A 269 -4.27 39.34 5.41
N LEU A 270 -5.21 38.65 4.78
CA LEU A 270 -6.29 37.97 5.48
C LEU A 270 -5.88 36.53 5.75
N ALA A 271 -6.07 36.07 6.99
CA ALA A 271 -5.82 34.69 7.39
C ALA A 271 -7.11 34.08 7.95
N GLY A 272 -7.44 32.88 7.47
CA GLY A 272 -8.54 32.05 7.98
C GLY A 272 -8.01 30.70 8.45
N ALA A 273 -8.71 30.07 9.39
CA ALA A 273 -8.43 28.71 9.79
C ALA A 273 -9.75 27.92 9.86
N ASN A 274 -9.79 26.80 9.16
CA ASN A 274 -10.92 25.87 9.19
C ASN A 274 -10.46 24.54 9.77
N LEU A 275 -11.27 23.94 10.64
CA LEU A 275 -11.03 22.59 11.12
C LEU A 275 -11.45 21.61 10.02
N VAL A 276 -10.52 20.76 9.58
CA VAL A 276 -10.73 19.79 8.50
C VAL A 276 -10.50 18.39 9.04
N GLY A 277 -11.27 17.43 8.52
CA GLY A 277 -11.13 16.01 8.86
C GLY A 277 -11.89 15.59 10.11
N LEU A 278 -12.93 16.33 10.53
CA LEU A 278 -13.85 15.85 11.55
C LEU A 278 -14.74 14.75 10.94
N PRO A 279 -14.56 13.48 11.37
CA PRO A 279 -15.29 12.37 10.79
C PRO A 279 -16.78 12.50 11.13
N HIS A 280 -17.64 12.52 10.11
CA HIS A 280 -19.08 12.50 10.27
C HIS A 280 -19.73 11.78 9.10
N GLY A 281 -20.75 10.96 9.39
CA GLY A 281 -21.58 10.31 8.37
C GLY A 281 -23.01 10.84 8.44
N PRO A 282 -23.72 10.96 7.30
CA PRO A 282 -25.14 11.20 7.31
C PRO A 282 -25.86 10.01 7.97
N ILE A 283 -27.01 10.30 8.59
CA ILE A 283 -27.89 9.27 9.14
C ILE A 283 -28.87 8.89 8.03
N ILE A 284 -28.93 7.61 7.69
CA ILE A 284 -29.85 7.08 6.67
C ILE A 284 -30.52 5.82 7.20
N LYS A 285 -31.80 5.63 6.87
CA LYS A 285 -32.51 4.38 7.19
C LYS A 285 -32.14 3.32 6.18
N LYS A 286 -32.20 2.05 6.60
CA LYS A 286 -31.92 0.91 5.72
C LYS A 286 -32.74 0.95 4.42
N ASP A 287 -34.06 1.11 4.53
CA ASP A 287 -34.94 1.10 3.34
C ASP A 287 -34.63 2.24 2.36
N GLU A 288 -34.19 3.39 2.89
CA GLU A 288 -33.80 4.54 2.07
C GLU A 288 -32.46 4.28 1.37
N TRP A 289 -31.51 3.67 2.06
CA TRP A 289 -30.24 3.25 1.45
C TRP A 289 -30.45 2.18 0.38
N ASP A 290 -31.25 1.17 0.67
CA ASP A 290 -31.58 0.10 -0.28
C ASP A 290 -32.22 0.68 -1.56
N LYS A 291 -33.10 1.68 -1.39
CA LYS A 291 -33.65 2.44 -2.52
C LYS A 291 -32.57 3.21 -3.28
N GLN A 292 -31.67 3.93 -2.61
CA GLN A 292 -30.57 4.63 -3.27
C GLN A 292 -29.65 3.68 -4.05
N VAL A 293 -29.37 2.49 -3.52
CA VAL A 293 -28.59 1.46 -4.22
C VAL A 293 -29.33 0.95 -5.45
N ALA A 294 -30.64 0.70 -5.34
CA ALA A 294 -31.45 0.23 -6.47
C ALA A 294 -31.57 1.30 -7.58
N ASP A 295 -31.86 2.55 -7.21
CA ASP A 295 -32.04 3.67 -8.14
C ASP A 295 -30.74 4.03 -8.88
N ASN A 296 -29.58 3.70 -8.30
CA ASN A 296 -28.25 4.03 -8.84
C ASN A 296 -27.38 2.78 -9.07
N ALA A 297 -27.99 1.62 -9.32
CA ALA A 297 -27.27 0.35 -9.42
C ALA A 297 -26.19 0.37 -10.52
N ASP A 298 -26.48 1.00 -11.66
CA ASP A 298 -25.53 1.12 -12.77
C ASP A 298 -24.30 1.96 -12.42
N ASP A 299 -24.47 3.08 -11.70
CA ASP A 299 -23.37 3.93 -11.24
C ASP A 299 -22.43 3.15 -10.30
N PHE A 300 -23.00 2.38 -9.36
CA PHE A 300 -22.23 1.54 -8.45
C PHE A 300 -21.53 0.40 -9.19
N ALA A 301 -22.17 -0.19 -10.21
CA ALA A 301 -21.56 -1.24 -11.03
C ALA A 301 -20.38 -0.71 -11.86
N VAL A 302 -20.54 0.44 -12.54
CA VAL A 302 -19.47 1.07 -13.32
C VAL A 302 -18.30 1.45 -12.43
N MET A 303 -18.57 2.02 -11.24
CA MET A 303 -17.51 2.31 -10.29
C MET A 303 -16.84 1.02 -9.79
N GLY A 304 -17.61 -0.03 -9.50
CA GLY A 304 -17.08 -1.33 -9.11
C GLY A 304 -16.11 -1.90 -10.16
N ASP A 305 -16.49 -1.82 -11.44
CA ASP A 305 -15.65 -2.23 -12.57
C ASP A 305 -14.38 -1.37 -12.66
N ALA A 306 -14.49 -0.05 -12.48
CA ALA A 306 -13.35 0.87 -12.45
C ALA A 306 -12.38 0.60 -11.29
N ILE A 307 -12.88 0.29 -10.09
CA ILE A 307 -12.04 -0.08 -8.95
C ILE A 307 -11.36 -1.42 -9.21
N ALA A 308 -12.09 -2.42 -9.70
CA ALA A 308 -11.52 -3.73 -10.04
C ALA A 308 -10.40 -3.61 -11.08
N TYR A 309 -10.60 -2.77 -12.10
CA TYR A 309 -9.61 -2.48 -13.12
C TYR A 309 -8.35 -1.82 -12.52
N TYR A 310 -8.52 -0.81 -11.65
CA TYR A 310 -7.42 -0.12 -10.97
C TYR A 310 -6.58 -1.05 -10.07
N LEU A 311 -7.23 -1.99 -9.38
CA LEU A 311 -6.59 -2.97 -8.51
C LEU A 311 -5.90 -4.12 -9.28
N SER A 312 -6.14 -4.25 -10.59
CA SER A 312 -5.52 -5.33 -11.37
C SER A 312 -4.01 -5.12 -11.55
N ALA A 313 -3.25 -6.21 -11.44
CA ALA A 313 -1.79 -6.23 -11.53
C ALA A 313 -1.24 -5.83 -12.91
N GLY A 314 -2.04 -5.99 -13.98
CA GLY A 314 -1.61 -5.78 -15.35
C GLY A 314 -2.69 -5.28 -16.29
N TRP A 315 -3.75 -4.63 -15.78
CA TRP A 315 -4.90 -4.19 -16.58
C TRP A 315 -5.63 -5.33 -17.30
N THR A 316 -5.46 -6.56 -16.79
CA THR A 316 -6.09 -7.78 -17.27
C THR A 316 -7.53 -7.94 -16.77
N GLY A 317 -8.00 -7.02 -15.92
CA GLY A 317 -9.39 -6.97 -15.48
C GLY A 317 -10.33 -6.50 -16.58
N PRO A 318 -11.65 -6.77 -16.45
CA PRO A 318 -12.65 -6.23 -17.36
C PRO A 318 -12.53 -4.71 -17.42
N ARG A 319 -12.47 -4.17 -18.63
CA ARG A 319 -12.47 -2.71 -18.81
C ARG A 319 -13.80 -2.16 -18.29
N PRO A 320 -13.79 -0.99 -17.62
CA PRO A 320 -15.02 -0.38 -17.16
C PRO A 320 -15.95 -0.14 -18.34
N ARG A 321 -17.23 -0.40 -18.15
CA ARG A 321 -18.26 -0.01 -19.11
C ARG A 321 -18.23 1.51 -19.23
N MET A 322 -18.23 2.03 -20.47
CA MET A 322 -18.44 3.46 -20.67
C MET A 322 -19.91 3.76 -20.39
N MET A 323 -20.15 4.77 -19.54
CA MET A 323 -21.48 5.34 -19.31
C MET A 323 -22.01 5.98 -20.59
#